data_AF-A0A3C0B6A4-F1
#
_entry.id   AF-A0A3C0B6A4-F1
#
_cell.length_a   1.000
_cell.length_b   1.000
_cell.length_c   1.000
_cell.angle_alpha   90.00
_cell.angle_beta   90.00
_cell.angle_gamma   90.00
#
_symmetry.space_group_name_H-M   'P 1'
#
loop_
_entity.id
_entity.type
_entity.pdbx_description
1 polymer ?
#
loop_
_entity_poly.entity_id
_entity_poly.type
_entity_poly.pdbx_seq_one_letter_code
_entity_poly.pdbx_strand_id
1 'polypeptide(L)'
;MFTNEDLRQFQTKGIDIKVIEKQIENFKAGFPYIQLASPAVTGNGIKSFNDSEVEKLQAFYDKHAEDYEILKFVPASGAASRMFKDLFEFRENNTGKADTKNEEEKLPKAISQFFNNIQKFAF
;
A
#
# COMPACT_ATOMS: atom_id res chain seq x y z
N MET A 1 17.97 -14.19 23.00
CA MET A 1 18.20 -15.50 22.36
C MET A 1 16.83 -16.07 22.04
N PHE A 2 16.62 -16.68 20.87
CA PHE A 2 15.32 -17.23 20.48
C PHE A 2 14.97 -18.46 21.32
N THR A 3 13.68 -18.65 21.61
CA THR A 3 13.19 -19.85 22.29
C THR A 3 13.06 -21.02 21.30
N ASN A 4 12.92 -22.25 21.81
CA ASN A 4 12.68 -23.41 20.97
C ASN A 4 11.37 -23.29 20.16
N GLU A 5 10.36 -22.61 20.70
CA GLU A 5 9.10 -22.37 20.01
C GLU A 5 9.29 -21.40 18.83
N ASP A 6 10.08 -20.34 19.02
CA ASP A 6 10.44 -19.41 17.95
C ASP A 6 11.14 -20.14 16.80
N LEU A 7 12.16 -20.96 17.13
CA LEU A 7 12.93 -21.74 16.14
C LEU A 7 12.04 -22.68 15.34
N ARG A 8 11.10 -23.37 16.01
CA ARG A 8 10.14 -24.25 15.36
C ARG A 8 9.19 -23.48 14.45
N GLN A 9 8.72 -22.30 14.88
CA GLN A 9 7.87 -21.45 14.06
C GLN A 9 8.60 -20.97 12.80
N PHE A 10 9.87 -20.55 12.93
CA PHE A 10 10.69 -20.09 11.81
C PHE A 10 10.87 -21.20 10.78
N GLN A 11 11.19 -22.41 11.24
CA GLN A 11 11.32 -23.59 10.39
C GLN A 11 10.01 -23.92 9.67
N THR A 12 8.87 -23.86 10.38
CA THR A 12 7.55 -24.15 9.78
C THR A 12 7.18 -23.14 8.69
N LYS A 13 7.61 -21.88 8.84
CA LYS A 13 7.42 -20.82 7.84
C LYS A 13 8.51 -20.82 6.74
N GLY A 14 9.49 -21.72 6.81
CA GLY A 14 10.60 -21.78 5.86
C GLY A 14 11.55 -20.58 5.92
N ILE A 15 11.67 -19.92 7.08
CA ILE A 15 12.50 -18.73 7.26
C ILE A 15 13.83 -19.12 7.91
N ASP A 16 14.93 -18.80 7.25
CA ASP A 16 16.28 -18.97 7.81
C ASP A 16 16.47 -18.02 9.01
N ILE A 17 16.97 -18.54 10.13
CA ILE A 17 17.26 -17.78 11.34
C ILE A 17 18.15 -16.56 11.07
N LYS A 18 19.09 -16.65 10.12
CA LYS A 18 19.97 -15.55 9.73
C LYS A 18 19.20 -14.37 9.14
N VAL A 19 18.08 -14.63 8.46
CA VAL A 19 17.20 -13.58 7.93
C VAL A 19 16.55 -12.81 9.08
N ILE A 20 16.11 -13.53 10.11
CA ILE A 20 15.44 -12.96 11.28
C ILE A 20 16.44 -12.15 12.11
N GLU A 21 17.63 -12.70 12.36
CA GLU A 21 18.70 -11.97 13.04
C GLU A 21 19.06 -10.69 12.31
N LYS A 22 19.22 -10.73 10.99
CA LYS A 22 19.46 -9.55 10.16
C LYS A 22 18.33 -8.52 10.27
N GLN A 23 17.07 -8.96 10.26
CA GLN A 23 15.93 -8.05 10.42
C GLN A 23 15.93 -7.37 11.79
N ILE A 24 16.21 -8.12 12.85
CA ILE A 24 16.33 -7.59 14.22
C ILE A 24 17.45 -6.55 14.30
N GLU A 25 18.61 -6.84 13.71
CA GLU A 25 19.71 -5.88 13.67
C GLU A 25 19.34 -4.61 12.90
N ASN A 26 18.59 -4.71 11.79
CA ASN A 26 18.06 -3.53 11.11
C ASN A 26 17.11 -2.71 11.99
N PHE A 27 16.30 -3.34 12.86
CA PHE A 27 15.46 -2.60 13.80
C PHE A 27 16.28 -1.88 14.88
N LYS A 28 17.41 -2.45 15.30
CA LYS A 28 18.29 -1.84 16.31
C LYS A 28 19.16 -0.73 15.73
N ALA A 29 19.81 -0.99 14.60
CA ALA A 29 20.75 -0.08 13.96
C ALA A 29 20.04 0.96 13.06
N GLY A 30 18.75 0.76 12.78
CA GLY A 30 18.02 1.49 11.78
C GLY A 30 18.26 0.94 10.37
N PHE A 31 17.50 1.46 9.40
CA PHE A 31 17.66 1.11 8.00
C PHE A 31 18.54 2.16 7.31
N PRO A 32 19.51 1.74 6.48
CA PRO A 32 20.24 2.67 5.65
C PRO A 32 19.27 3.37 4.69
N TYR A 33 19.63 4.58 4.27
CA TYR A 33 18.89 5.27 3.22
C TYR A 33 18.86 4.41 1.95
N ILE A 34 17.68 4.27 1.35
CA ILE A 34 17.54 3.61 0.06
C ILE A 34 18.27 4.45 -0.98
N GLN A 35 19.22 3.83 -1.67
CA GLN A 35 19.82 4.42 -2.87
C GLN A 35 18.85 4.22 -4.03
N LEU A 36 18.19 5.30 -4.42
CA LEU A 36 17.27 5.29 -5.55
C LEU A 36 18.08 5.22 -6.85
N ALA A 37 17.82 4.22 -7.69
CA ALA A 37 18.46 4.11 -9.00
C ALA A 37 17.94 5.19 -9.97
N SER A 38 16.61 5.27 -10.14
CA SER A 38 15.90 6.25 -10.96
C SER A 38 14.40 6.16 -10.68
N PRO A 39 13.61 7.21 -10.93
CA PRO A 39 12.15 7.11 -10.84
C PRO A 39 11.60 6.16 -11.91
N ALA A 40 10.52 5.45 -11.57
CA ALA A 40 9.76 4.69 -12.54
C ALA A 40 8.97 5.66 -13.43
N VAL A 41 9.22 5.63 -14.74
CA VAL A 41 8.54 6.45 -15.76
C VAL A 41 8.22 5.60 -16.98
N THR A 42 7.42 6.11 -17.91
CA THR A 42 7.20 5.46 -19.21
C THR A 42 8.56 5.25 -19.89
N GLY A 43 8.86 4.01 -20.27
CA GLY A 43 10.16 3.63 -20.84
C GLY A 43 11.24 3.28 -19.81
N ASN A 44 11.00 3.50 -18.52
CA ASN A 44 11.88 3.08 -17.43
C ASN A 44 11.05 2.53 -16.25
N GLY A 45 10.67 1.25 -16.32
CA GLY A 45 9.92 0.57 -15.26
C GLY A 45 8.40 0.66 -15.35
N ILE A 46 7.82 1.58 -16.14
CA ILE A 46 6.38 1.62 -16.44
C ILE A 46 6.14 1.27 -17.91
N LYS A 47 5.32 0.24 -18.15
CA LYS A 47 4.78 -0.08 -19.48
C LYS A 47 3.51 0.74 -19.70
N SER A 48 3.46 1.46 -20.81
CA SER A 48 2.27 2.18 -21.28
C SER A 48 1.81 1.53 -22.57
N PHE A 49 0.50 1.37 -22.74
CA PHE A 49 -0.12 0.74 -23.90
C PHE A 49 -0.96 1.77 -24.65
N ASN A 50 -0.97 1.69 -25.98
CA ASN A 50 -1.91 2.47 -26.80
C ASN A 50 -3.28 1.78 -26.85
N ASP A 51 -4.29 2.48 -27.38
CA ASP A 51 -5.68 1.99 -27.41
C ASP A 51 -5.82 0.62 -28.07
N SER A 52 -5.12 0.38 -29.19
CA SER A 52 -5.17 -0.93 -29.87
C SER A 52 -4.51 -2.04 -29.06
N GLU A 53 -3.45 -1.75 -28.31
CA GLU A 53 -2.82 -2.71 -27.41
C GLU A 53 -3.71 -3.01 -26.20
N VAL A 54 -4.38 -1.99 -25.66
CA VAL A 54 -5.35 -2.14 -24.58
C VAL A 54 -6.49 -3.05 -25.02
N GLU A 55 -7.11 -2.80 -26.18
CA GLU A 55 -8.17 -3.64 -26.74
C GLU A 55 -7.73 -5.10 -26.90
N LYS A 56 -6.51 -5.33 -27.40
CA LYS A 56 -5.95 -6.69 -27.55
C LYS A 56 -5.77 -7.39 -26.20
N LEU A 57 -5.27 -6.67 -25.19
CA LEU A 57 -5.05 -7.23 -23.86
C LEU A 57 -6.37 -7.54 -23.14
N GLN A 58 -7.39 -6.69 -23.32
CA GLN A 58 -8.74 -6.93 -22.83
C GLN A 58 -9.33 -8.19 -23.47
N ALA A 59 -9.30 -8.29 -24.80
CA ALA A 59 -9.79 -9.47 -25.52
C ALA A 59 -9.05 -10.75 -25.12
N PHE A 60 -7.74 -10.65 -24.86
CA PHE A 60 -6.95 -11.78 -24.34
C PHE A 60 -7.42 -12.21 -22.95
N TYR A 61 -7.61 -11.25 -22.04
CA TYR A 61 -8.10 -11.54 -20.70
C TYR A 61 -9.50 -12.16 -20.75
N ASP A 62 -10.44 -11.54 -21.44
CA ASP A 62 -11.83 -12.01 -21.51
C ASP A 62 -11.95 -13.42 -22.09
N LYS A 63 -11.10 -13.75 -23.08
CA LYS A 63 -11.08 -15.07 -23.71
C LYS A 63 -10.54 -16.17 -22.78
N HIS A 64 -9.57 -15.84 -21.93
CA HIS A 64 -8.78 -16.83 -21.21
C HIS A 64 -9.00 -16.81 -19.69
N ALA A 65 -9.71 -15.83 -19.14
CA ALA A 65 -9.87 -15.68 -17.69
C ALA A 65 -10.50 -16.93 -17.04
N GLU A 66 -11.41 -17.62 -17.73
CA GLU A 66 -12.03 -18.87 -17.25
C GLU A 66 -11.04 -20.05 -17.20
N ASP A 67 -9.96 -20.02 -17.98
CA ASP A 67 -8.90 -21.03 -17.97
C ASP A 67 -7.91 -20.86 -16.80
N TYR A 68 -8.02 -19.77 -16.04
CA TYR A 68 -7.09 -19.40 -14.97
C TYR A 68 -7.79 -19.18 -13.63
N GLU A 69 -7.09 -19.47 -12.54
CA GLU A 69 -7.48 -18.99 -11.22
C GLU A 69 -7.07 -17.51 -11.07
N ILE A 70 -8.04 -16.61 -11.18
CA ILE A 70 -7.78 -15.17 -11.13
C ILE A 70 -7.61 -14.70 -9.68
N LEU A 71 -6.39 -14.28 -9.35
CA LEU A 71 -6.06 -13.67 -8.06
C LEU A 71 -6.11 -12.14 -8.16
N LYS A 72 -6.96 -11.52 -7.33
CA LYS A 72 -6.85 -10.08 -7.06
C LYS A 72 -5.67 -9.82 -6.13
N PHE A 73 -4.52 -9.46 -6.68
CA PHE A 73 -3.35 -9.07 -5.89
C PHE A 73 -3.46 -7.61 -5.43
N VAL A 74 -3.76 -7.41 -4.15
CA VAL A 74 -3.66 -6.09 -3.50
C VAL A 74 -2.36 -6.08 -2.69
N PRO A 75 -1.32 -5.31 -3.11
CA PRO A 75 -0.09 -5.26 -2.36
C PRO A 75 -0.33 -4.70 -0.95
N ALA A 76 0.35 -5.26 0.06
CA ALA A 76 0.30 -4.74 1.43
C ALA A 76 0.80 -3.29 1.46
N SER A 77 -0.13 -2.36 1.63
CA SER A 77 0.07 -0.95 1.27
C SER A 77 0.67 -0.13 2.41
N GLY A 78 1.87 -0.49 2.88
CA GLY A 78 2.55 0.28 3.92
C GLY A 78 2.68 1.78 3.58
N ALA A 79 2.86 2.13 2.30
CA ALA A 79 2.92 3.51 1.84
C ALA A 79 1.53 4.18 1.72
N ALA A 80 0.51 3.48 1.22
CA ALA A 80 -0.82 4.06 1.05
C ALA A 80 -1.56 4.23 2.40
N SER A 81 -1.42 3.27 3.33
CA SER A 81 -1.92 3.42 4.69
C SER A 81 -1.31 4.63 5.39
N ARG A 82 -0.01 4.92 5.16
CA ARG A 82 0.62 6.16 5.66
C ARG A 82 0.07 7.41 4.98
N MET A 83 -0.20 7.35 3.67
CA MET A 83 -0.76 8.47 2.91
C MET A 83 -2.16 8.87 3.40
N PHE A 84 -3.00 7.91 3.77
CA PHE A 84 -4.36 8.15 4.27
C PHE A 84 -4.48 8.13 5.80
N LYS A 85 -3.35 8.11 6.53
CA LYS A 85 -3.34 7.99 7.99
C LYS A 85 -4.23 9.04 8.65
N ASP A 86 -4.06 10.31 8.28
CA ASP A 86 -4.82 11.42 8.85
C ASP A 86 -6.34 11.28 8.58
N LEU A 87 -6.72 10.75 7.41
CA LEU A 87 -8.14 10.49 7.09
C LEU A 87 -8.71 9.38 7.96
N PHE A 88 -7.96 8.29 8.16
CA PHE A 88 -8.41 7.20 9.02
C PHE A 88 -8.54 7.68 10.47
N GLU A 89 -7.56 8.42 10.99
CA GLU A 89 -7.64 9.01 12.33
C GLU A 89 -8.83 9.98 12.45
N PHE A 90 -9.04 10.84 11.45
CA PHE A 90 -10.21 11.73 11.41
C PHE A 90 -11.52 10.94 11.44
N ARG A 91 -11.65 9.88 10.63
CA ARG A 91 -12.84 9.03 10.62
C ARG A 91 -13.10 8.41 11.98
N GLU A 92 -12.12 7.73 12.56
CA GLU A 92 -12.26 7.04 13.85
C GLU A 92 -12.68 8.01 14.97
N ASN A 93 -12.08 9.19 15.01
CA ASN A 93 -12.36 10.22 16.01
C ASN A 93 -13.72 10.91 15.82
N ASN A 94 -14.33 10.79 14.64
CA ASN A 94 -15.63 11.42 14.30
C ASN A 94 -16.79 10.41 14.19
N THR A 95 -16.60 9.16 14.63
CA THR A 95 -17.62 8.10 14.57
C THR A 95 -18.81 8.29 15.53
N GLY A 96 -18.82 9.35 16.35
CA GLY A 96 -19.76 9.48 17.48
C GLY A 96 -20.73 10.67 17.48
N LYS A 97 -20.52 11.75 16.71
CA LYS A 97 -21.43 12.91 16.73
C LYS A 97 -21.38 13.69 15.42
N ALA A 98 -22.33 13.41 14.54
CA ALA A 98 -22.83 14.46 13.66
C ALA A 98 -23.70 15.42 14.50
N ASP A 99 -23.10 16.11 15.48
CA ASP A 99 -23.74 17.30 16.06
C ASP A 99 -23.50 18.43 15.05
N THR A 100 -24.41 18.54 14.10
CA THR A 100 -24.47 19.58 13.06
C THR A 100 -24.84 20.95 13.66
N LYS A 101 -24.23 21.34 14.77
CA LYS A 101 -24.55 22.57 15.49
C LYS A 101 -23.42 23.58 15.63
N ASN A 102 -22.18 23.20 15.29
CA ASN A 102 -21.07 24.15 15.25
C ASN A 102 -20.41 24.11 13.87
N GLU A 103 -20.91 24.94 12.95
CA GLU A 103 -20.39 25.11 11.58
C GLU A 103 -18.97 25.75 11.53
N GLU A 104 -18.35 26.03 12.68
CA GLU A 104 -17.09 26.76 12.80
C GLU A 104 -15.86 25.89 13.10
N GLU A 105 -16.02 24.57 13.30
CA GLU A 105 -14.85 23.71 13.56
C GLU A 105 -14.12 23.40 12.25
N LYS A 106 -13.14 24.24 11.94
CA LYS A 106 -12.33 24.15 10.73
C LYS A 106 -11.65 22.78 10.66
N LEU A 107 -11.97 22.00 9.63
CA LEU A 107 -11.34 20.70 9.37
C LEU A 107 -9.81 20.82 9.42
N PRO A 108 -9.11 19.79 9.93
CA PRO A 108 -7.65 19.73 9.85
C PRO A 108 -7.19 19.94 8.40
N LYS A 109 -6.07 20.65 8.24
CA LYS A 109 -5.57 21.06 6.91
C LYS A 109 -5.45 19.88 5.94
N ALA A 110 -4.95 18.73 6.39
CA ALA A 110 -4.81 17.52 5.58
C ALA A 110 -6.16 17.01 5.05
N ILE A 111 -7.20 17.04 5.89
CA ILE A 111 -8.56 16.59 5.55
C ILE A 111 -9.21 17.57 4.57
N SER A 112 -9.11 18.87 4.84
CA SER A 112 -9.61 19.90 3.93
C SER A 112 -8.91 19.84 2.56
N GLN A 113 -7.58 19.65 2.54
CA GLN A 113 -6.82 19.49 1.30
C GLN A 113 -7.25 18.24 0.51
N PHE A 114 -7.50 17.12 1.20
CA PHE A 114 -8.00 15.91 0.56
C PHE A 114 -9.34 16.16 -0.14
N PHE A 115 -10.36 16.66 0.58
CA PHE A 115 -11.69 16.88 0.00
C PHE A 115 -11.70 17.94 -1.10
N ASN A 116 -10.92 19.01 -0.95
CA ASN A 116 -10.80 20.05 -1.98
C ASN A 116 -10.15 19.55 -3.29
N ASN A 117 -9.39 18.45 -3.24
CA ASN A 117 -8.71 17.87 -4.39
C ASN A 117 -9.24 16.48 -4.76
N ILE A 118 -10.36 16.03 -4.18
CA ILE A 118 -10.86 14.67 -4.38
C ILE A 118 -11.12 14.36 -5.86
N GLN A 119 -11.57 15.36 -6.62
CA GLN A 119 -11.83 15.26 -8.07
C GLN A 119 -10.56 15.11 -8.93
N LYS A 120 -9.37 15.31 -8.36
CA LYS A 120 -8.08 15.18 -9.08
C LYS A 120 -7.47 13.79 -8.96
N PHE A 121 -8.01 12.93 -8.11
CA PHE A 121 -7.53 11.57 -7.98
C PHE A 121 -7.98 10.73 -9.18
N ALA A 122 -7.20 9.72 -9.53
CA ALA A 122 -7.38 8.88 -10.71
C ALA A 122 -8.40 7.74 -10.51
N PHE A 123 -9.44 7.94 -9.71
CA PHE A 123 -10.51 6.97 -9.49
C PHE A 123 -11.76 7.27 -10.31
#